data_AF-A0A9D5MCE9-F1
#
_entry.id   AF-A0A9D5MCE9-F1
#
_cell.length_a   1.000
_cell.length_b   1.000
_cell.length_c   1.000
_cell.angle_alpha   90.00
_cell.angle_beta   90.00
_cell.angle_gamma   90.00
#
_symmetry.space_group_name_H-M   'P 1'
#
loop_
_entity.id
_entity.type
_entity.pdbx_description
1 polymer ?
#
loop_
_entity_poly.entity_id
_entity_poly.type
_entity_poly.pdbx_seq_one_letter_code
_entity_poly.pdbx_strand_id
1 'polypeptide(L)' 'MKYTTKKGYTGTIRKIWTDDKSKVLGVVGEIGDLLKEGILESCTQYSHDTWMCIPVADFDTAAGFGATRDEAVRNAIFRK' A
#
# COMPACT_ATOMS: atom_id res chain seq x y z
N MET A 1 1.67 1.19 13.63
CA MET A 1 1.09 1.99 12.53
C MET A 1 -0.41 1.87 12.53
N LYS A 2 -1.11 2.83 11.93
CA LYS A 2 -2.57 2.79 11.76
C LYS A 2 -2.97 2.75 10.29
N TYR A 3 -4.01 1.97 9.98
CA TYR A 3 -4.56 1.84 8.64
C TYR A 3 -5.92 2.53 8.57
N THR A 4 -6.11 3.40 7.58
CA THR A 4 -7.40 4.09 7.37
C THR A 4 -7.88 3.88 5.94
N THR A 5 -9.19 3.81 5.75
CA THR A 5 -9.83 3.71 4.43
C THR A 5 -10.82 4.85 4.24
N LYS A 6 -11.17 5.15 2.99
CA LYS A 6 -12.28 6.07 2.66
C LYS A 6 -13.59 5.48 3.21
N LYS A 7 -14.46 6.35 3.73
CA LYS A 7 -15.78 5.94 4.23
C LYS A 7 -16.58 5.25 3.12
N GLY A 8 -17.13 4.07 3.40
CA GLY A 8 -17.94 3.29 2.47
C GLY A 8 -17.14 2.48 1.43
N TYR A 9 -15.81 2.52 1.45
CA TYR A 9 -14.99 1.69 0.57
C TYR A 9 -14.84 0.27 1.13
N THR A 10 -15.16 -0.73 0.32
CA THR A 10 -15.18 -2.15 0.73
C THR A 10 -13.96 -2.95 0.27
N GLY A 11 -13.08 -2.36 -0.55
CA GLY A 11 -11.86 -3.01 -1.01
C GLY A 11 -10.73 -3.00 0.03
N THR A 12 -9.54 -3.30 -0.44
CA THR A 12 -8.34 -3.59 0.36
C THR A 12 -7.47 -2.35 0.61
N ILE A 13 -7.61 -1.29 -0.17
CA ILE A 13 -6.79 -0.08 -0.10
C ILE A 13 -6.86 0.59 1.27
N ARG A 14 -5.71 0.81 1.89
CA ARG A 14 -5.53 1.52 3.16
C ARG A 14 -4.41 2.55 3.05
N LYS A 15 -4.68 3.76 3.54
CA LYS A 15 -3.64 4.74 3.86
C LYS A 15 -2.95 4.33 5.16
N ILE A 16 -1.62 4.37 5.15
CA ILE A 16 -0.76 3.97 6.26
C ILE A 16 -0.33 5.23 7.01
N TRP A 17 -0.53 5.24 8.32
CA TRP A 17 -0.16 6.34 9.21
C TRP A 17 0.82 5.86 10.28
N THR A 18 1.64 6.80 10.77
CA THR A 18 2.30 6.65 12.07
C THR A 18 1.28 6.45 13.18
N ASP A 19 1.67 5.84 14.30
CA ASP A 19 0.74 5.49 15.39
C ASP A 19 0.07 6.71 16.03
N ASP A 20 0.81 7.81 16.11
CA ASP A 20 0.34 9.13 16.55
C ASP A 20 -0.51 9.85 15.49
N LYS A 21 -0.65 9.30 14.28
CA LYS A 21 -1.31 9.90 13.11
C LYS A 21 -0.71 11.23 12.66
N SER A 22 0.54 11.54 13.02
CA SER A 22 1.20 12.78 12.62
C SER A 22 1.67 12.77 11.16
N LYS A 23 1.99 11.59 10.60
CA LYS A 23 2.50 11.44 9.23
C LYS A 23 1.83 10.30 8.48
N VAL A 24 1.66 10.50 7.17
CA VAL A 24 1.29 9.44 6.21
C VAL A 24 2.57 8.79 5.71
N LEU A 25 2.62 7.46 5.78
CA LEU A 25 3.77 6.68 5.33
C LEU A 25 3.60 6.13 3.91
N GLY A 26 2.34 5.98 3.46
CA GLY A 26 2.05 5.51 2.11
C GLY A 26 0.63 4.99 1.97
N VAL A 27 0.40 4.21 0.93
CA VAL A 27 -0.82 3.45 0.67
C VAL A 27 -0.47 1.98 0.43
N VAL A 28 -1.32 1.08 0.90
CA VAL A 28 -1.21 -0.36 0.63
C VAL A 28 -2.55 -0.90 0.18
N GLY A 29 -2.55 -1.84 -0.75
CA GLY A 29 -3.75 -2.55 -1.20
C GLY A 29 -3.37 -3.72 -2.11
N GLU A 30 -4.35 -4.54 -2.46
CA GLU A 30 -4.20 -5.51 -3.54
C GLU A 30 -4.11 -4.76 -4.88
N ILE A 31 -3.28 -5.28 -5.78
CA ILE A 31 -3.02 -4.68 -7.09
C ILE A 31 -4.32 -4.47 -7.87
N GLY A 32 -5.25 -5.43 -7.83
CA GLY A 32 -6.54 -5.33 -8.53
C GLY A 32 -7.37 -4.12 -8.08
N ASP A 33 -7.41 -3.86 -6.77
CA ASP A 33 -8.11 -2.70 -6.22
C ASP A 33 -7.39 -1.39 -6.55
N LEU A 34 -6.04 -1.38 -6.48
CA LEU A 34 -5.23 -0.21 -6.83
C LEU A 34 -5.41 0.19 -8.29
N LEU A 35 -5.47 -0.79 -9.20
CA LEU A 35 -5.78 -0.57 -10.62
C LEU A 35 -7.20 -0.03 -10.80
N LYS A 36 -8.18 -0.65 -10.14
CA LYS A 36 -9.60 -0.26 -10.23
C LYS A 36 -9.85 1.18 -9.76
N GLU A 37 -9.16 1.62 -8.71
CA GLU A 37 -9.26 2.98 -8.19
C GLU A 37 -8.28 3.97 -8.88
N GLY A 38 -7.52 3.52 -9.88
CA GLY A 38 -6.61 4.36 -10.66
C GLY A 38 -5.38 4.86 -9.89
N ILE A 39 -5.04 4.23 -8.76
CA ILE A 39 -3.82 4.52 -7.99
C ILE A 39 -2.60 3.90 -8.69
N LEU A 40 -2.81 2.78 -9.36
CA LEU A 40 -1.84 2.14 -10.24
C LEU A 40 -2.39 2.17 -11.66
N GLU A 41 -1.57 2.54 -12.64
CA GLU A 41 -2.00 2.60 -14.05
C GLU A 41 -1.93 1.23 -14.74
N SER A 42 -0.90 0.44 -14.43
CA SER A 42 -0.75 -0.93 -14.96
C SER A 42 0.10 -1.81 -14.06
N CYS A 43 -0.14 -3.12 -14.11
CA CYS A 43 0.73 -4.13 -13.52
C CYS A 43 0.61 -5.44 -14.30
N THR A 44 1.70 -5.87 -14.94
CA THR A 44 1.73 -7.10 -15.76
C THR A 44 2.57 -8.22 -15.15
N GLN A 45 3.33 -7.91 -14.09
CA GLN A 45 4.31 -8.81 -13.49
C GLN A 45 3.79 -9.55 -12.25
N TYR A 46 2.67 -9.11 -11.69
CA TYR A 46 2.10 -9.65 -10.45
C TYR A 46 0.61 -9.92 -10.63
N SER A 47 0.10 -10.88 -9.85
CA SER A 47 -1.31 -11.20 -9.82
C SER A 47 -2.13 -10.09 -9.13
N HIS A 48 -3.41 -9.98 -9.46
CA HIS A 48 -4.27 -8.92 -8.90
C HIS A 48 -4.52 -9.04 -7.39
N ASP A 49 -4.37 -10.25 -6.82
CA ASP A 49 -4.44 -10.53 -5.38
C ASP A 49 -3.10 -10.29 -4.66
N THR A 50 -2.03 -9.95 -5.39
CA THR A 50 -0.75 -9.55 -4.76
C THR A 50 -0.92 -8.21 -4.06
N TRP A 51 -0.38 -8.10 -2.85
CA TRP A 51 -0.37 -6.85 -2.09
C TRP A 51 0.80 -5.97 -2.51
N MET A 52 0.51 -4.69 -2.75
CA MET A 52 1.49 -3.66 -3.09
C MET A 52 1.40 -2.51 -2.10
N CYS A 53 2.55 -2.08 -1.57
CA CYS A 53 2.71 -0.91 -0.74
C CYS A 53 3.48 0.16 -1.52
N ILE A 54 2.86 1.33 -1.71
CA ILE A 54 3.42 2.50 -2.36
C ILE A 54 3.74 3.52 -1.25
N PRO A 55 5.02 3.67 -0.85
CA PRO A 55 5.41 4.63 0.16
C PRO A 55 5.31 6.08 -0.37
N VAL A 56 5.20 7.06 0.52
CA VAL A 56 5.29 8.48 0.12
C VAL A 56 6.73 8.78 -0.34
N ALA A 57 6.89 9.67 -1.34
CA ALA A 57 8.17 9.95 -2.01
C ALA A 57 9.33 10.38 -1.09
N ASP A 58 9.05 10.85 0.12
CA ASP A 58 10.08 11.19 1.12
C ASP A 58 10.79 9.93 1.68
N PHE A 59 10.22 8.75 1.46
CA PHE A 59 10.89 7.49 1.69
C PHE A 59 11.61 7.12 0.40
N ASP A 60 12.94 7.08 0.44
CA ASP A 60 13.87 6.73 -0.65
C ASP A 60 13.75 5.22 -1.06
N THR A 61 12.53 4.70 -1.06
CA THR A 61 12.18 3.29 -1.06
C THR A 61 11.29 2.98 -2.25
N ALA A 62 11.65 1.93 -2.99
CA ALA A 62 10.79 1.36 -4.01
C ALA A 62 9.49 0.80 -3.40
N ALA A 63 8.47 0.62 -4.24
CA ALA A 63 7.27 -0.10 -3.84
C ALA A 63 7.61 -1.50 -3.29
N GLY A 64 6.90 -1.93 -2.25
CA GLY A 64 7.03 -3.25 -1.65
C GLY A 64 5.89 -4.16 -2.10
N PHE A 65 6.21 -5.41 -2.40
CA PHE A 65 5.24 -6.43 -2.79
C PHE A 65 5.22 -7.57 -1.77
N GLY A 66 4.10 -8.28 -1.64
CA GLY A 66 3.99 -9.44 -0.77
C GLY A 66 2.69 -10.22 -0.95
N ALA A 67 2.63 -11.43 -0.37
CA ALA A 67 1.43 -12.25 -0.34
C ALA A 67 0.38 -11.71 0.65
N THR A 68 0.81 -10.83 1.57
CA THR A 68 -0.07 -10.19 2.54
C THR A 68 0.20 -8.69 2.63
N ARG A 69 -0.77 -7.93 3.14
CA ARG A 69 -0.61 -6.51 3.46
C ARG A 69 0.64 -6.22 4.28
N ASP A 70 0.82 -6.98 5.36
CA ASP A 70 1.88 -6.70 6.34
C ASP A 70 3.27 -7.00 5.76
N GLU A 71 3.38 -8.00 4.88
CA GLU A 71 4.59 -8.29 4.13
C GLU A 71 4.93 -7.16 3.15
N ALA A 72 3.96 -6.72 2.33
CA ALA A 72 4.17 -5.63 1.39
C ALA A 72 4.62 -4.33 2.09
N VAL A 73 4.00 -4.02 3.24
CA VAL A 73 4.37 -2.87 4.08
C VAL A 73 5.78 -3.03 4.66
N ARG A 74 6.14 -4.23 5.15
CA ARG A 74 7.50 -4.51 5.65
C ARG A 74 8.54 -4.30 4.56
N ASN A 75 8.28 -4.80 3.36
CA ASN A 75 9.19 -4.74 2.21
C ASN A 75 9.37 -3.32 1.65
N ALA A 76 8.39 -2.42 1.86
CA ALA A 76 8.50 -1.01 1.46
C ALA A 76 9.07 -0.11 2.56
N ILE A 77 8.46 -0.13 3.75
CA ILE A 77 8.68 0.89 4.80
C ILE A 77 9.80 0.50 5.76
N PHE A 78 9.97 -0.79 6.03
CA PHE A 78 10.93 -1.31 7.01
C PHE A 78 12.06 -2.09 6.35
N ARG A 79 12.31 -1.84 5.07
CA ARG A 79 13.42 -2.43 4.31
C ARG A 79 14.72 -1.97 5.00
N LYS A 80 15.30 -2.84 5.82
CA LYS A 80 16.64 -2.67 6.36
C LYS A 80 17.66 -3.15 5.36
#